data_AF-A0A7J8N983-F1
#
_entry.id   AF-A0A7J8N983-F1
#
_cell.length_a   1.000
_cell.length_b   1.000
_cell.length_c   1.000
_cell.angle_alpha   90.00
_cell.angle_beta   90.00
_cell.angle_gamma   90.00
#
_symmetry.space_group_name_H-M   'P 1'
#
loop_
_entity.id
_entity.type
_entity.pdbx_description
1 polymer ?
#
loop_
_entity_poly.entity_id
_entity_poly.type
_entity_poly.pdbx_seq_one_letter_code
_entity_poly.pdbx_strand_id
1 'polypeptide(L)'
;MGLIQFIKSIDWEQEAYPAYEDFVVLPIFALFFPSVRFFLDRFIFEKVGRRLIFGKGHQMMESDTDERRKKIRKFKESAWKCVYYLSAEILALSVTYDEPWFRNTRNFWVGPGDQVWPDQKIKLKLRGLYMYVAGFYAYSIFALVFWETRRSDFGVSMGHHVATVILIVLSYIF
;
A
#
# COMPACT_ATOMS: atom_id res chain seq x y z
N MET A 1 -22.21 -15.16 -3.08
CA MET A 1 -22.25 -15.97 -1.84
C MET A 1 -20.95 -16.76 -1.60
N GLY A 2 -20.19 -17.19 -2.61
CA GLY A 2 -18.98 -18.02 -2.40
C GLY A 2 -17.73 -17.31 -1.83
N LEU A 3 -17.44 -16.07 -2.24
CA LEU A 3 -16.16 -15.41 -1.87
C LEU A 3 -16.07 -15.06 -0.38
N ILE A 4 -17.14 -14.54 0.22
CA ILE A 4 -17.18 -14.21 1.65
C ILE A 4 -17.06 -15.49 2.50
N GLN A 5 -17.71 -16.57 2.08
CA GLN A 5 -17.65 -17.86 2.77
C GLN A 5 -16.25 -18.48 2.67
N PHE A 6 -15.61 -18.37 1.50
CA PHE A 6 -14.22 -18.76 1.31
C PHE A 6 -13.26 -17.96 2.20
N ILE A 7 -13.39 -16.63 2.23
CA ILE A 7 -12.57 -15.76 3.10
C ILE A 7 -12.75 -16.14 4.58
N LYS A 8 -13.98 -16.46 5.00
CA LYS A 8 -14.26 -16.91 6.37
C LYS A 8 -13.73 -18.30 6.69
N SER A 9 -13.53 -19.15 5.67
CA SER A 9 -12.93 -20.48 5.87
C SER A 9 -11.41 -20.46 6.00
N ILE A 10 -10.74 -19.35 5.66
CA ILE A 10 -9.31 -19.19 5.85
C ILE A 10 -9.02 -18.98 7.34
N ASP A 11 -8.10 -19.75 7.89
CA ASP A 11 -7.61 -19.56 9.25
C ASP A 11 -6.58 -18.41 9.29
N TRP A 12 -7.08 -17.19 9.49
CA TRP A 12 -6.28 -15.97 9.54
C TRP A 12 -5.33 -15.89 10.75
N GLU A 13 -5.62 -16.67 11.79
CA GLU A 13 -4.82 -16.75 13.02
C GLU A 13 -3.74 -17.83 12.95
N GLN A 14 -3.68 -18.59 11.85
CA GLN A 14 -2.66 -19.63 11.66
C GLN A 14 -1.24 -19.03 11.75
N GLU A 15 -0.45 -19.56 12.67
CA GLU A 15 0.95 -19.17 12.88
C GLU A 15 1.90 -20.08 12.07
N ALA A 16 2.85 -19.46 11.37
CA ALA A 16 3.94 -20.15 10.70
C ALA A 16 5.21 -19.29 10.75
N TYR A 17 6.35 -19.93 10.55
CA TYR A 17 7.60 -19.19 10.36
C TYR A 17 7.56 -18.41 9.05
N PRO A 18 8.13 -17.20 9.01
CA PRO A 18 8.34 -16.48 7.76
C PRO A 18 9.18 -17.32 6.80
N ALA A 19 8.75 -17.38 5.55
CA ALA A 19 9.43 -18.20 4.55
C ALA A 19 9.56 -17.43 3.23
N TYR A 20 10.59 -17.73 2.45
CA TYR A 20 10.82 -17.04 1.17
C TYR A 20 9.69 -17.31 0.16
N GLU A 21 9.00 -18.43 0.30
CA GLU A 21 7.85 -18.83 -0.50
C GLU A 21 6.71 -17.82 -0.38
N ASP A 22 6.61 -17.08 0.72
CA ASP A 22 5.55 -16.10 0.94
C ASP A 22 5.63 -14.92 -0.04
N PHE A 23 6.85 -14.62 -0.52
CA PHE A 23 7.06 -13.58 -1.51
C PHE A 23 6.44 -13.92 -2.88
N VAL A 24 5.96 -15.15 -3.10
CA VAL A 24 5.17 -15.51 -4.30
C VAL A 24 3.89 -14.69 -4.44
N VAL A 25 3.41 -14.08 -3.34
CA VAL A 25 2.23 -13.21 -3.34
C VAL A 25 2.56 -11.79 -3.84
N LEU A 26 3.83 -11.37 -3.79
CA LEU A 26 4.23 -10.00 -4.18
C LEU A 26 3.83 -9.62 -5.61
N PRO A 27 3.99 -10.46 -6.65
CA PRO A 27 3.55 -10.11 -8.00
C PRO A 27 2.05 -9.84 -8.08
N ILE A 28 1.23 -10.50 -7.26
CA ILE A 28 -0.21 -10.26 -7.20
C ILE A 28 -0.47 -8.82 -6.75
N PHE A 29 0.15 -8.40 -5.65
CA PHE A 29 0.01 -7.03 -5.16
C PHE A 29 0.63 -5.99 -6.10
N ALA A 30 1.79 -6.29 -6.69
CA ALA A 30 2.46 -5.42 -7.65
C ALA A 30 1.62 -5.15 -8.90
N LEU A 31 0.74 -6.08 -9.30
CA LEU A 31 -0.24 -5.89 -10.39
C LEU A 31 -1.56 -5.30 -9.91
N PHE A 32 -1.97 -5.60 -8.68
CA PHE A 32 -3.20 -5.09 -8.08
C PHE A 32 -3.18 -3.57 -7.96
N PHE A 33 -2.15 -2.98 -7.35
CA PHE A 33 -2.08 -1.53 -7.14
C PHE A 33 -2.13 -0.68 -8.42
N PRO A 34 -1.35 -0.96 -9.49
CA PRO A 34 -1.47 -0.20 -10.73
C PRO A 34 -2.85 -0.36 -11.38
N SER A 35 -3.46 -1.55 -11.28
CA SER A 35 -4.80 -1.81 -11.83
C SER A 35 -5.86 -0.98 -11.11
N VAL A 36 -5.84 -0.97 -9.78
CA VAL A 36 -6.75 -0.15 -8.97
C VAL A 36 -6.51 1.34 -9.22
N ARG A 37 -5.25 1.78 -9.24
CA ARG A 37 -4.93 3.19 -9.54
C ARG A 37 -5.46 3.59 -10.90
N PHE A 38 -5.20 2.79 -11.94
CA PHE A 38 -5.68 3.06 -13.30
C PHE A 38 -7.20 3.24 -13.35
N PHE A 39 -7.93 2.34 -12.69
CA PHE A 39 -9.38 2.38 -12.63
C PHE A 39 -9.86 3.65 -11.90
N LEU A 40 -9.35 3.93 -10.70
CA LEU A 40 -9.73 5.11 -9.93
C LEU A 40 -9.39 6.40 -10.67
N ASP A 41 -8.22 6.46 -11.28
CA ASP A 41 -7.74 7.57 -12.09
C ASP A 41 -8.68 7.91 -13.24
N ARG A 42 -9.20 6.89 -13.92
CA ARG A 42 -10.04 7.04 -15.12
C ARG A 42 -11.49 7.34 -14.79
N PHE A 43 -12.04 6.67 -13.78
CA PHE A 43 -13.48 6.69 -13.54
C PHE A 43 -13.89 7.64 -12.41
N ILE A 44 -13.01 7.89 -11.43
CA ILE A 44 -13.34 8.63 -10.21
C ILE A 44 -12.53 9.92 -10.14
N PHE A 45 -11.21 9.85 -9.99
CA PHE A 45 -10.37 11.00 -9.66
C PHE A 45 -10.38 12.07 -10.73
N GLU A 46 -10.41 11.71 -12.02
CA GLU A 46 -10.50 12.71 -13.08
C GLU A 46 -11.83 13.50 -13.03
N LYS A 47 -12.96 12.81 -12.84
CA LYS A 47 -14.28 13.45 -12.77
C LYS A 47 -14.40 14.34 -11.53
N VAL A 48 -13.98 13.82 -10.38
CA VAL A 48 -13.98 14.54 -9.11
C VAL A 48 -13.05 15.75 -9.18
N GLY A 49 -11.81 15.59 -9.66
CA GLY A 49 -10.83 16.66 -9.79
C GLY A 49 -11.31 17.78 -10.71
N ARG A 50 -11.88 17.45 -11.88
CA ARG A 50 -12.44 18.46 -12.80
C ARG A 50 -13.58 19.24 -12.16
N ARG A 51 -14.47 18.56 -11.44
CA ARG A 51 -15.61 19.19 -10.75
C ARG A 51 -15.15 20.10 -9.61
N LEU A 52 -14.22 19.65 -8.77
CA LEU A 52 -13.77 20.38 -7.59
C LEU A 52 -12.85 21.56 -7.93
N ILE A 53 -11.97 21.42 -8.93
CA ILE A 53 -10.94 22.43 -9.21
C ILE A 53 -11.43 23.52 -10.17
N PHE A 54 -12.30 23.19 -11.14
CA PHE A 54 -12.60 24.13 -12.23
C PHE A 54 -14.06 24.57 -12.37
N GLY A 55 -15.02 23.95 -11.67
CA GLY A 55 -16.42 24.36 -11.71
C GLY A 55 -17.04 24.43 -13.13
N LYS A 56 -18.21 25.09 -13.24
CA LYS A 56 -18.90 25.34 -14.51
C LYS A 56 -18.63 26.76 -14.97
N GLY A 57 -17.69 26.93 -15.90
CA GLY A 57 -17.59 28.16 -16.69
C GLY A 57 -16.17 28.69 -16.72
N HIS A 58 -15.53 28.57 -17.88
CA HIS A 58 -14.46 29.43 -18.40
C HIS A 58 -14.26 29.12 -19.90
N GLN A 59 -14.19 30.16 -20.74
CA GLN A 59 -13.68 30.06 -22.12
C GLN A 59 -12.14 30.00 -22.07
N MET A 60 -11.51 29.21 -22.95
CA MET A 60 -10.12 28.76 -22.74
C MET A 60 -9.15 29.16 -23.85
N MET A 61 -7.92 29.52 -23.44
CA MET A 61 -6.72 29.59 -24.28
C MET A 61 -5.87 28.32 -24.11
N GLU A 62 -4.97 28.02 -25.05
CA GLU A 62 -4.13 26.81 -25.05
C GLU A 62 -3.25 26.68 -23.80
N SER A 63 -2.65 27.77 -23.32
CA SER A 63 -1.82 27.79 -22.10
C SER A 63 -2.62 27.45 -20.83
N ASP A 64 -3.90 27.79 -20.79
CA ASP A 64 -4.81 27.43 -19.69
C ASP A 64 -5.12 25.91 -19.73
N THR A 65 -5.15 25.29 -20.90
CA THR A 65 -5.40 23.84 -21.00
C THR A 65 -4.28 22.99 -20.40
N ASP A 66 -3.02 23.38 -20.58
CA ASP A 66 -1.86 22.66 -20.06
C ASP A 66 -1.73 22.80 -18.54
N GLU A 67 -1.93 24.01 -18.01
CA GLU A 67 -1.93 24.23 -16.55
C GLU A 67 -3.07 23.46 -15.87
N ARG A 68 -4.25 23.40 -16.49
CA ARG A 68 -5.34 22.57 -15.97
C ARG A 68 -4.99 21.09 -16.00
N ARG A 69 -4.36 20.58 -17.06
CA ARG A 69 -3.92 19.18 -17.15
C ARG A 69 -2.92 18.86 -16.04
N LYS A 70 -1.94 19.74 -15.78
CA LYS A 70 -0.98 19.60 -14.67
C LYS A 70 -1.67 19.57 -13.31
N LYS A 71 -2.63 20.47 -13.07
CA LYS A 71 -3.43 20.50 -11.81
C LYS A 71 -4.20 19.20 -11.59
N ILE A 72 -4.86 18.68 -12.63
CA ILE A 72 -5.57 17.39 -12.55
C ILE A 72 -4.61 16.23 -12.29
N ARG A 73 -3.45 16.19 -12.97
CA ARG A 73 -2.45 15.14 -12.72
C ARG A 73 -1.98 15.13 -11.26
N LYS A 74 -1.65 16.31 -10.72
CA LYS A 74 -1.28 16.46 -9.30
C LYS A 74 -2.41 16.03 -8.35
N PHE A 75 -3.65 16.41 -8.66
CA PHE A 75 -4.80 15.98 -7.87
C PHE A 75 -4.96 14.46 -7.85
N LYS A 76 -4.85 13.81 -9.02
CA LYS A 76 -4.94 12.34 -9.14
C LYS A 76 -3.84 11.63 -8.35
N GLU A 77 -2.60 12.10 -8.45
CA GLU A 77 -1.48 11.58 -7.65
C GLU A 77 -1.75 11.70 -6.14
N SER A 78 -2.20 12.86 -5.67
CA SER A 78 -2.52 13.07 -4.25
C SER A 78 -3.73 12.25 -3.79
N ALA A 79 -4.76 12.12 -4.63
CA ALA A 79 -5.94 11.32 -4.33
C ALA A 79 -5.60 9.83 -4.23
N TRP A 80 -4.77 9.32 -5.14
CA TRP A 80 -4.26 7.94 -5.08
C TRP A 80 -3.51 7.67 -3.77
N LYS A 81 -2.58 8.57 -3.40
CA LYS A 81 -1.83 8.46 -2.14
C LYS A 81 -2.76 8.48 -0.92
N CYS A 82 -3.73 9.40 -0.90
CA CYS A 82 -4.73 9.48 0.16
C CYS A 82 -5.52 8.18 0.31
N VAL A 83 -6.08 7.65 -0.78
CA VAL A 83 -6.86 6.40 -0.76
C VAL A 83 -6.02 5.24 -0.28
N TYR A 84 -4.80 5.08 -0.79
CA TYR A 84 -3.91 4.01 -0.38
C TYR A 84 -3.53 4.11 1.10
N TYR A 85 -3.01 5.26 1.56
CA TYR A 85 -2.54 5.37 2.94
C TYR A 85 -3.68 5.24 3.95
N LEU A 86 -4.87 5.77 3.62
CA LEU A 86 -6.04 5.60 4.48
C LEU A 86 -6.49 4.14 4.53
N SER A 87 -6.55 3.44 3.39
CA SER A 87 -6.95 2.03 3.38
C SER A 87 -5.91 1.12 4.04
N ALA A 88 -4.62 1.42 3.85
CA ALA A 88 -3.51 0.72 4.50
C ALA A 88 -3.55 0.89 6.02
N GLU A 89 -3.81 2.11 6.51
CA GLU A 89 -3.94 2.39 7.94
C GLU A 89 -5.12 1.62 8.56
N ILE A 90 -6.29 1.66 7.91
CA ILE A 90 -7.47 0.90 8.37
C ILE A 90 -7.16 -0.60 8.39
N LEU A 91 -6.50 -1.12 7.35
CA LEU A 91 -6.10 -2.52 7.28
C LEU A 91 -5.12 -2.89 8.40
N ALA A 92 -4.07 -2.11 8.59
CA ALA A 92 -3.07 -2.33 9.63
C ALA A 92 -3.71 -2.32 11.02
N LEU A 93 -4.56 -1.34 11.33
CA LEU A 93 -5.30 -1.31 12.58
C LEU A 93 -6.19 -2.54 12.73
N SER A 94 -6.94 -2.93 11.69
CA SER A 94 -7.81 -4.11 11.77
C SER A 94 -7.07 -5.42 12.01
N VAL A 95 -5.89 -5.60 11.39
CA VAL A 95 -5.07 -6.80 11.52
C VAL A 95 -4.40 -6.89 12.90
N THR A 96 -4.06 -5.74 13.47
CA THR A 96 -3.23 -5.65 14.69
C THR A 96 -4.03 -5.37 15.96
N TYR A 97 -5.30 -4.96 15.85
CA TYR A 97 -6.11 -4.52 16.99
C TYR A 97 -6.20 -5.54 18.13
N ASP A 98 -6.38 -6.82 17.79
CA ASP A 98 -6.53 -7.91 18.76
C ASP A 98 -5.18 -8.56 19.14
N GLU A 99 -4.07 -8.05 18.63
CA GLU A 99 -2.76 -8.60 18.92
C GLU A 99 -2.28 -8.17 20.32
N PRO A 100 -1.69 -9.09 21.10
CA PRO A 100 -1.28 -8.81 22.48
C PRO A 100 -0.17 -7.74 22.56
N TRP A 101 0.62 -7.60 21.49
CA TRP A 101 1.67 -6.60 21.38
C TRP A 101 1.16 -5.21 20.98
N PHE A 102 -0.10 -5.08 20.54
CA PHE A 102 -0.71 -3.78 20.22
C PHE A 102 -0.85 -2.88 21.46
N ARG A 103 -1.12 -3.49 22.63
CA ARG A 103 -1.25 -2.78 23.91
C ARG A 103 -0.05 -2.93 24.84
N ASN A 104 0.76 -3.96 24.66
CA ASN A 104 1.91 -4.25 25.51
C ASN A 104 3.15 -4.61 24.68
N THR A 105 4.07 -3.66 24.56
CA THR A 105 5.29 -3.78 23.75
C THR A 105 6.26 -4.85 24.24
N ARG A 106 6.12 -5.35 25.48
CA ARG A 106 6.89 -6.51 25.94
C ARG A 106 6.65 -7.75 25.07
N ASN A 107 5.44 -7.86 24.51
CA ASN A 107 5.04 -8.97 23.66
C ASN A 107 5.64 -8.91 22.25
N PHE A 108 6.42 -7.86 21.90
CA PHE A 108 7.28 -7.88 20.73
C PHE A 108 8.44 -8.87 20.90
N TRP A 109 8.94 -9.02 22.12
CA TRP A 109 10.13 -9.81 22.41
C TRP A 109 9.80 -11.22 22.91
N VAL A 110 8.64 -11.36 23.57
CA VAL A 110 8.17 -12.62 24.15
C VAL A 110 6.79 -12.93 23.57
N GLY A 111 6.71 -13.98 22.77
CA GLY A 111 5.47 -14.43 22.14
C GLY A 111 4.67 -15.39 23.03
N PRO A 112 3.52 -15.88 22.54
CA PRO A 112 2.77 -16.95 23.21
C PRO A 112 3.60 -18.24 23.32
N GLY A 113 3.46 -18.96 24.43
CA GLY A 113 4.15 -20.23 24.64
C GLY A 113 5.65 -20.04 24.94
N ASP A 114 6.48 -20.69 24.13
CA ASP A 114 7.95 -20.69 24.22
C ASP A 114 8.64 -19.77 23.19
N GLN A 115 7.87 -18.99 22.42
CA GLN A 115 8.40 -18.09 21.38
C GLN A 115 9.16 -16.90 21.99
N VAL A 116 10.40 -16.69 21.54
CA VAL A 116 11.25 -15.58 21.97
C VAL A 116 12.00 -15.05 20.77
N TRP A 117 12.02 -13.72 20.59
CA TRP A 117 12.79 -13.10 19.50
C TRP A 117 14.26 -13.59 19.52
N PRO A 118 14.85 -13.98 18.37
CA PRO A 118 14.30 -13.87 17.01
C PRO A 118 13.43 -15.04 16.54
N ASP A 119 13.28 -16.12 17.32
CA ASP A 119 12.48 -17.28 16.95
C ASP A 119 10.99 -17.08 17.27
N GLN A 120 10.28 -16.39 16.39
CA GLN A 120 8.86 -16.10 16.51
C GLN A 120 8.09 -16.47 15.24
N LYS A 121 6.89 -17.02 15.42
CA LYS A 121 5.97 -17.31 14.33
C LYS A 121 5.11 -16.07 14.05
N ILE A 122 4.70 -15.93 12.81
CA ILE A 122 3.85 -14.83 12.36
C ILE A 122 2.51 -15.40 11.89
N LYS A 123 1.43 -14.76 12.33
CA LYS A 123 0.08 -15.09 11.90
C LYS A 123 -0.14 -14.78 10.42
N LEU A 124 -0.97 -15.58 9.75
CA LEU A 124 -1.29 -15.42 8.33
C LEU A 124 -1.78 -14.01 7.98
N LYS A 125 -2.63 -13.40 8.82
CA LYS A 125 -3.09 -12.01 8.62
C LYS A 125 -1.95 -10.98 8.61
N LEU A 126 -0.93 -11.16 9.45
CA LEU A 126 0.22 -10.26 9.54
C LEU A 126 1.20 -10.50 8.39
N ARG A 127 1.42 -11.77 7.99
CA ARG A 127 2.16 -12.12 6.76
C ARG A 127 1.51 -11.47 5.53
N GLY A 128 0.17 -11.51 5.44
CA GLY A 128 -0.60 -10.83 4.41
C GLY A 128 -0.39 -9.31 4.41
N LEU A 129 -0.37 -8.67 5.58
CA LEU A 129 -0.08 -7.24 5.72
C LEU A 129 1.35 -6.91 5.24
N TYR A 130 2.35 -7.72 5.60
CA TYR A 130 3.72 -7.57 5.09
C TYR A 130 3.76 -7.62 3.56
N MET A 131 3.12 -8.62 2.95
CA MET A 131 3.08 -8.76 1.49
C MET A 131 2.32 -7.60 0.81
N TYR A 132 1.25 -7.11 1.44
CA TYR A 132 0.50 -5.95 0.95
C TYR A 132 1.37 -4.69 0.89
N VAL A 133 2.08 -4.38 1.98
CA VAL A 133 2.95 -3.20 2.07
C VAL A 133 4.18 -3.35 1.16
N ALA A 134 4.82 -4.52 1.17
CA ALA A 134 5.93 -4.82 0.26
C ALA A 134 5.54 -4.66 -1.20
N GLY A 135 4.38 -5.20 -1.59
CA GLY A 135 3.84 -5.08 -2.94
C GLY A 135 3.56 -3.63 -3.34
N PHE A 136 3.06 -2.80 -2.42
CA PHE A 136 2.85 -1.38 -2.70
C PHE A 136 4.17 -0.63 -2.92
N TYR A 137 5.17 -0.87 -2.07
CA TYR A 137 6.45 -0.19 -2.21
C TYR A 137 7.20 -0.64 -3.47
N ALA A 138 7.12 -1.93 -3.83
CA ALA A 138 7.63 -2.45 -5.10
C ALA A 138 6.94 -1.78 -6.30
N TYR A 139 5.60 -1.72 -6.30
CA TYR A 139 4.84 -0.97 -7.29
C TYR A 139 5.23 0.51 -7.34
N SER A 140 5.44 1.13 -6.18
CA SER A 140 5.73 2.56 -6.08
C SER A 140 7.10 2.92 -6.66
N ILE A 141 8.09 2.03 -6.59
CA ILE A 141 9.36 2.19 -7.30
C ILE A 141 9.10 2.28 -8.81
N PHE A 142 8.33 1.34 -9.37
CA PHE A 142 7.95 1.38 -10.78
C PHE A 142 7.16 2.66 -11.11
N ALA A 143 6.18 3.02 -10.28
CA ALA A 143 5.36 4.20 -10.48
C ALA A 143 6.20 5.48 -10.46
N LEU A 144 7.16 5.63 -9.54
CA LEU A 144 8.03 6.80 -9.48
C LEU A 144 8.86 6.98 -10.76
N VAL A 145 9.30 5.88 -11.38
CA VAL A 145 10.09 5.93 -12.62
C VAL A 145 9.23 6.24 -13.84
N PHE A 146 8.06 5.59 -13.95
CA PHE A 146 7.31 5.54 -15.22
C PHE A 146 5.93 6.23 -15.20
N TRP A 147 5.33 6.46 -14.03
CA TRP A 147 3.95 6.94 -13.91
C TRP A 147 3.85 8.31 -13.22
N GLU A 148 4.54 8.51 -12.11
CA GLU A 148 4.43 9.73 -11.31
C GLU A 148 5.18 10.91 -11.94
N THR A 149 4.68 12.12 -11.68
CA THR A 149 5.40 13.33 -12.06
C THR A 149 6.74 13.37 -11.33
N ARG A 150 7.84 13.39 -12.08
CA ARG A 150 9.17 13.61 -11.52
C ARG A 150 9.27 14.99 -10.86
N ARG A 151 9.64 15.01 -9.58
CA ARG A 151 9.84 16.21 -8.76
C ARG A 151 11.32 16.37 -8.40
N SER A 152 11.70 17.52 -7.86
CA SER A 152 13.11 17.83 -7.52
C SER A 152 13.67 16.90 -6.44
N ASP A 153 12.82 16.35 -5.58
CA ASP A 153 13.12 15.40 -4.51
C ASP A 153 13.10 13.93 -4.96
N PHE A 154 13.04 13.66 -6.28
CA PHE A 154 12.94 12.30 -6.84
C PHE A 154 13.99 11.33 -6.28
N GLY A 155 15.26 11.75 -6.20
CA GLY A 155 16.33 10.88 -5.72
C GLY A 155 16.16 10.45 -4.27
N VAL A 156 15.75 11.39 -3.41
CA VAL A 156 15.47 11.12 -1.98
C VAL A 156 14.25 10.20 -1.85
N SER A 157 13.18 10.48 -2.60
CA SER A 157 11.99 9.63 -2.61
C SER A 157 12.30 8.22 -3.10
N MET A 158 13.06 8.06 -4.18
CA MET A 158 13.46 6.76 -4.71
C MET A 158 14.31 5.99 -3.70
N GLY A 159 15.31 6.64 -3.10
CA GLY A 159 16.15 6.04 -2.06
C GLY A 159 15.33 5.58 -0.85
N HIS A 160 14.35 6.39 -0.42
CA HIS A 160 13.42 6.00 0.63
C HIS A 160 12.65 4.72 0.28
N HIS A 161 12.06 4.63 -0.93
CA HIS A 161 11.29 3.45 -1.31
C HIS A 161 12.16 2.18 -1.37
N VAL A 162 13.38 2.27 -1.92
CA VAL A 162 14.33 1.16 -1.96
C VAL A 162 14.71 0.72 -0.53
N ALA A 163 15.05 1.68 0.34
CA ALA A 163 15.36 1.39 1.73
C ALA A 163 14.19 0.73 2.46
N THR A 164 12.96 1.20 2.25
CA THR A 164 11.76 0.60 2.84
C THR A 164 11.53 -0.83 2.37
N VAL A 165 11.68 -1.13 1.07
CA VAL A 165 11.58 -2.52 0.58
C VAL A 165 12.63 -3.42 1.24
N ILE A 166 13.87 -2.95 1.34
CA ILE A 166 14.95 -3.71 2.01
C ILE A 166 14.59 -3.97 3.47
N LEU A 167 14.14 -2.95 4.21
CA LEU A 167 13.75 -3.09 5.61
C LEU A 167 12.58 -4.06 5.80
N ILE A 168 11.57 -4.02 4.90
CA ILE A 168 10.43 -4.95 4.96
C ILE A 168 10.90 -6.39 4.73
N VAL A 169 11.74 -6.63 3.72
CA VAL A 169 12.24 -7.97 3.42
C VAL A 169 13.11 -8.51 4.55
N LEU A 170 14.03 -7.69 5.07
CA LEU A 170 14.92 -8.11 6.15
C LEU A 170 14.14 -8.38 7.44
N SER A 171 13.23 -7.49 7.85
CA SER A 171 12.42 -7.68 9.06
C SER A 171 11.37 -8.79 8.95
N TYR A 172 11.07 -9.26 7.75
CA TYR A 172 10.19 -10.40 7.55
C TYR A 172 10.94 -11.72 7.75
N ILE A 173 12.17 -11.82 7.24
CA ILE A 173 12.93 -13.08 7.20
C ILE A 173 13.82 -13.29 8.44
N PHE A 174 14.29 -12.21 9.07
CA PHE A 174 15.25 -12.23 10.17
C PHE A 174 14.71 -11.50 11.40
#